data_AF-A0A7U8B4V7-F1
#
_entry.id   AF-A0A7U8B4V7-F1
#
_cell.length_a   1.000
_cell.length_b   1.000
_cell.length_c   1.000
_cell.angle_alpha   90.00
_cell.angle_beta   90.00
_cell.angle_gamma   90.00
#
_symmetry.space_group_name_H-M   'P 1'
#
loop_
_entity.id
_entity.type
_entity.pdbx_description
1 polymer ?
#
loop_
_entity_poly.entity_id
_entity_poly.type
_entity_poly.pdbx_seq_one_letter_code
_entity_poly.pdbx_strand_id
1 'polypeptide(L)'
;MPKDVKEENKKRSLYWTFLVYPESVAQDWEEVLSVKYGLSWFRSPLHDKDINADNTPKKPHYHCVIAFSSLKSYLQVKEFTDEIGATAPQIVHNMRGCVRYSLHLDNPEKAQYKLSDLKAFNGFDVEKYLFSEKELNERRLKAIADIMDFIDEQGLTELTEILKYARKNEPYWFELLCTNSAYIVNCYLKSIRYQLEKGVKTKCQT
;
A
#
# COMPACT_ATOMS: atom_id res chain seq x y z
N MET A 1 21.71 -1.28 36.95
CA MET A 1 21.05 -1.07 35.65
C MET A 1 20.68 0.42 35.51
N PRO A 2 21.04 1.10 34.41
CA PRO A 2 20.73 2.52 34.21
C PRO A 2 19.23 2.78 34.19
N LYS A 3 18.80 3.99 34.60
CA LYS A 3 17.38 4.39 34.67
C LYS A 3 16.71 4.42 33.29
N ASP A 4 17.46 4.71 32.24
CA ASP A 4 16.94 4.90 30.88
C ASP A 4 16.40 3.58 30.27
N VAL A 5 17.08 2.46 30.55
CA VAL A 5 16.64 1.12 30.13
C VAL A 5 15.31 0.71 30.78
N LYS A 6 14.99 1.24 31.97
CA LYS A 6 13.71 0.93 32.65
C LYS A 6 12.53 1.68 32.02
N GLU A 7 12.76 2.82 31.38
CA GLU A 7 11.68 3.66 30.83
C GLU A 7 11.32 3.24 29.41
N GLU A 8 12.31 2.86 28.60
CA GLU A 8 12.11 2.32 27.25
C GLU A 8 11.27 1.03 27.26
N ASN A 9 11.50 0.17 28.24
CA ASN A 9 10.75 -1.08 28.44
C ASN A 9 9.27 -0.88 28.81
N LYS A 10 8.85 0.33 29.22
CA LYS A 10 7.44 0.64 29.50
C LYS A 10 6.68 1.08 28.26
N LYS A 11 7.37 1.54 27.21
CA LYS A 11 6.70 2.03 26.00
C LYS A 11 6.10 0.86 25.24
N ARG A 12 4.82 1.01 24.86
CA ARG A 12 4.08 0.05 24.05
C ARG A 12 3.54 0.74 22.82
N SER A 13 3.52 0.03 21.70
CA SER A 13 3.01 0.54 20.42
C SER A 13 2.28 -0.56 19.65
N LEU A 14 1.37 -0.15 18.77
CA LEU A 14 0.76 -1.02 17.76
C LEU A 14 1.69 -1.25 16.57
N TYR A 15 2.65 -0.37 16.38
CA TYR A 15 3.50 -0.33 15.19
C TYR A 15 4.97 -0.24 15.57
N TRP A 16 5.75 -1.12 14.97
CA TRP A 16 7.18 -1.26 15.23
C TRP A 16 7.93 -1.45 13.92
N THR A 17 9.14 -0.92 13.83
CA THR A 17 10.03 -1.06 12.68
C THR A 17 11.39 -1.54 13.11
N PHE A 18 12.08 -2.22 12.20
CA PHE A 18 13.46 -2.65 12.35
C PHE A 18 14.07 -2.84 10.95
N LEU A 19 15.39 -2.96 10.91
CA LEU A 19 16.12 -3.26 9.68
C LEU A 19 16.52 -4.73 9.66
N VAL A 20 16.51 -5.29 8.47
CA VAL A 20 17.04 -6.62 8.17
C VAL A 20 18.19 -6.46 7.19
N TYR A 21 19.33 -7.07 7.49
CA TYR A 21 20.48 -7.13 6.59
C TYR A 21 20.53 -8.52 5.95
N PRO A 22 20.41 -8.64 4.61
CA PRO A 22 20.37 -9.94 3.94
C PRO A 22 21.56 -10.86 4.24
N GLU A 23 22.72 -10.29 4.55
CA GLU A 23 23.95 -11.05 4.82
C GLU A 23 24.02 -11.69 6.22
N SER A 24 23.16 -11.27 7.16
CA SER A 24 23.23 -11.73 8.56
C SER A 24 21.90 -12.20 9.13
N VAL A 25 20.80 -11.99 8.41
CA VAL A 25 19.47 -12.45 8.85
C VAL A 25 19.34 -13.97 8.71
N ALA A 26 18.52 -14.58 9.55
CA ALA A 26 18.12 -15.98 9.41
C ALA A 26 17.54 -16.24 8.00
N GLN A 27 17.83 -17.41 7.41
CA GLN A 27 17.45 -17.71 6.03
C GLN A 27 15.91 -17.74 5.82
N ASP A 28 15.18 -18.14 6.85
CA ASP A 28 13.71 -18.33 6.90
C ASP A 28 13.00 -17.22 7.69
N TRP A 29 13.61 -16.03 7.79
CA TRP A 29 13.09 -14.95 8.62
C TRP A 29 11.69 -14.46 8.22
N GLU A 30 11.35 -14.49 6.92
CA GLU A 30 10.01 -14.12 6.45
C GLU A 30 8.97 -15.13 6.97
N GLU A 31 9.30 -16.43 6.95
CA GLU A 31 8.49 -17.52 7.48
C GLU A 31 8.38 -17.48 9.01
N VAL A 32 9.46 -17.14 9.71
CA VAL A 32 9.42 -16.94 11.17
C VAL A 32 8.41 -15.84 11.52
N LEU A 33 8.49 -14.67 10.89
CA LEU A 33 7.55 -13.58 11.16
C LEU A 33 6.12 -13.91 10.72
N SER A 34 5.96 -14.53 9.55
CA SER A 34 4.64 -14.70 8.93
C SER A 34 3.91 -15.96 9.39
N VAL A 35 4.61 -17.07 9.56
CA VAL A 35 4.01 -18.38 9.87
C VAL A 35 4.11 -18.67 11.36
N LYS A 36 5.32 -18.63 11.94
CA LYS A 36 5.52 -18.95 13.36
C LYS A 36 4.83 -17.93 14.27
N TYR A 37 5.02 -16.64 14.00
CA TYR A 37 4.43 -15.57 14.80
C TYR A 37 3.10 -15.03 14.26
N GLY A 38 2.73 -15.34 13.02
CA GLY A 38 1.46 -14.90 12.43
C GLY A 38 1.32 -13.39 12.31
N LEU A 39 2.42 -12.66 12.16
CA LEU A 39 2.42 -11.19 12.24
C LEU A 39 1.87 -10.58 10.95
N SER A 40 1.15 -9.45 11.06
CA SER A 40 0.78 -8.64 9.89
C SER A 40 1.86 -7.58 9.69
N TRP A 41 2.57 -7.63 8.57
CA TRP A 41 3.77 -6.81 8.37
C TRP A 41 4.10 -6.63 6.89
N PHE A 42 5.03 -5.71 6.61
CA PHE A 42 5.64 -5.58 5.29
C PHE A 42 7.15 -5.39 5.38
N ARG A 43 7.83 -5.67 4.27
CA ARG A 43 9.20 -5.19 4.03
C ARG A 43 9.27 -4.34 2.78
N SER A 44 10.17 -3.37 2.81
CA SER A 44 10.54 -2.54 1.66
C SER A 44 11.14 -3.37 0.51
N PRO A 45 11.33 -2.74 -0.66
CA PRO A 45 12.34 -3.18 -1.63
C PRO A 45 13.72 -3.29 -0.96
N LEU A 46 14.69 -3.94 -1.62
CA LEU A 46 16.05 -3.97 -1.10
C LEU A 46 16.66 -2.58 -1.25
N HIS A 47 17.04 -1.95 -0.14
CA HIS A 47 17.74 -0.68 -0.15
C HIS A 47 19.23 -0.90 -0.41
N ASP A 48 19.62 -0.94 -1.69
CA ASP A 48 20.99 -1.16 -2.16
C ASP A 48 21.62 0.08 -2.82
N LYS A 49 20.88 1.19 -2.91
CA LYS A 49 21.31 2.45 -3.54
C LYS A 49 21.40 3.62 -2.55
N ASP A 50 21.25 3.34 -1.27
CA ASP A 50 21.28 4.38 -0.24
C ASP A 50 22.71 4.84 0.02
N ILE A 51 22.87 6.15 0.26
CA ILE A 51 24.17 6.79 0.47
C ILE A 51 24.21 7.38 1.89
N ASN A 52 25.37 7.26 2.56
CA ASN A 52 25.67 7.90 3.83
C ASN A 52 25.96 9.41 3.65
N ALA A 53 25.98 10.16 4.75
CA ALA A 53 26.29 11.59 4.71
C ALA A 53 27.72 11.89 4.20
N ASP A 54 28.63 10.91 4.26
CA ASP A 54 30.01 10.98 3.76
C ASP A 54 30.16 10.50 2.31
N ASN A 55 29.04 10.33 1.59
CA ASN A 55 28.96 9.80 0.21
C ASN A 55 29.38 8.33 0.03
N THR A 56 29.54 7.56 1.11
CA THR A 56 29.78 6.11 1.00
C THR A 56 28.47 5.33 0.81
N PRO A 57 28.46 4.21 0.07
CA PRO A 57 27.28 3.34 -0.01
C PRO A 57 26.88 2.79 1.36
N LYS A 58 25.59 2.80 1.67
CA LYS A 58 25.05 2.10 2.83
C LYS A 58 25.03 0.59 2.57
N LYS A 59 25.17 -0.16 3.67
CA LYS A 59 24.99 -1.61 3.64
C LYS A 59 23.57 -1.96 3.18
N PRO A 60 23.39 -2.91 2.23
CA PRO A 60 22.08 -3.30 1.75
C PRO A 60 21.16 -3.77 2.87
N HIS A 61 19.94 -3.25 2.94
CA HIS A 61 19.00 -3.56 4.01
C HIS A 61 17.54 -3.52 3.55
N TYR A 62 16.66 -4.14 4.32
CA TYR A 62 15.22 -3.97 4.23
C TYR A 62 14.73 -3.16 5.42
N HIS A 63 13.85 -2.18 5.16
CA HIS A 63 12.98 -1.62 6.18
C HIS A 63 11.80 -2.55 6.39
N CYS A 64 11.61 -3.03 7.61
CA CYS A 64 10.47 -3.86 7.98
C CYS A 64 9.55 -3.10 8.94
N VAL A 65 8.25 -3.29 8.81
CA VAL A 65 7.27 -2.72 9.74
C VAL A 65 6.22 -3.76 10.08
N ILE A 66 5.93 -3.90 11.36
CA ILE A 66 4.92 -4.82 11.89
C ILE A 66 3.78 -4.02 12.50
N ALA A 67 2.56 -4.44 12.19
CA ALA A 67 1.33 -3.98 12.82
C ALA A 67 0.72 -5.07 13.72
N PHE A 68 0.32 -4.65 14.91
CA PHE A 68 -0.35 -5.49 15.89
C PHE A 68 -1.79 -5.05 16.11
N SER A 69 -2.66 -6.00 16.44
CA SER A 69 -4.04 -5.74 16.89
C SER A 69 -4.12 -5.21 18.33
N SER A 70 -3.04 -5.31 19.09
CA SER A 70 -2.94 -4.83 20.47
C SER A 70 -1.53 -4.34 20.77
N LEU A 71 -1.41 -3.42 21.74
CA LEU A 71 -0.15 -2.80 22.12
C LEU A 71 0.89 -3.86 22.52
N LYS A 72 2.05 -3.87 21.86
CA LYS A 72 3.21 -4.70 22.24
C LYS A 72 4.28 -3.85 22.90
N SER A 73 4.96 -4.42 23.90
CA SER A 73 6.15 -3.81 24.51
C SER A 73 7.39 -4.03 23.66
N TYR A 74 8.42 -3.23 23.90
CA TYR A 74 9.73 -3.41 23.27
C TYR A 74 10.25 -4.85 23.40
N LEU A 75 10.18 -5.46 24.60
CA LEU A 75 10.69 -6.81 24.83
C LEU A 75 9.94 -7.89 24.04
N GLN A 76 8.61 -7.76 23.89
CA GLN A 76 7.82 -8.70 23.09
C GLN A 76 8.19 -8.64 21.62
N VAL A 77 8.53 -7.45 21.12
CA VAL A 77 8.98 -7.26 19.74
C VAL A 77 10.43 -7.71 19.59
N LYS A 78 11.26 -7.46 20.60
CA LYS A 78 12.67 -7.83 20.62
C LYS A 78 12.88 -9.35 20.51
N GLU A 79 11.98 -10.13 21.13
CA GLU A 79 12.03 -11.60 21.10
C GLU A 79 12.21 -12.14 19.68
N PHE A 80 11.33 -11.75 18.75
CA PHE A 80 11.41 -12.25 17.38
C PHE A 80 12.41 -11.49 16.51
N THR A 81 12.72 -10.21 16.80
CA THR A 81 13.79 -9.52 16.06
C THR A 81 15.17 -10.11 16.37
N ASP A 82 15.39 -10.53 17.62
CA ASP A 82 16.62 -11.22 18.02
C ASP A 82 16.70 -12.60 17.38
N GLU A 83 15.58 -13.34 17.34
CA GLU A 83 15.51 -14.67 16.72
C GLU A 83 15.92 -14.64 15.24
N ILE A 84 15.44 -13.64 14.48
CA ILE A 84 15.76 -13.54 13.05
C ILE A 84 17.10 -12.82 12.79
N GLY A 85 17.78 -12.29 13.80
CA GLY A 85 19.01 -11.51 13.62
C GLY A 85 18.78 -10.11 13.01
N ALA A 86 17.63 -9.49 13.28
CA ALA A 86 17.31 -8.12 12.88
C ALA A 86 17.88 -7.09 13.86
N THR A 87 17.83 -5.81 13.49
CA THR A 87 18.21 -4.73 14.40
C THR A 87 17.20 -4.57 15.55
N ALA A 88 17.61 -3.85 16.60
CA ALA A 88 16.71 -3.48 17.69
C ALA A 88 15.45 -2.77 17.15
N PRO A 89 14.25 -3.14 17.65
CA PRO A 89 13.01 -2.57 17.16
C PRO A 89 12.78 -1.15 17.66
N GLN A 90 12.17 -0.32 16.82
CA GLN A 90 11.83 1.07 17.10
C GLN A 90 10.33 1.31 16.94
N ILE A 91 9.77 2.23 17.71
CA ILE A 91 8.35 2.58 17.61
C ILE A 91 8.11 3.39 16.34
N VAL A 92 7.08 3.00 15.57
CA VAL A 92 6.59 3.81 14.45
C VAL A 92 5.56 4.80 14.96
N HIS A 93 5.91 6.09 14.94
CA HIS A 93 5.01 7.18 15.35
C HIS A 93 4.02 7.59 14.25
N ASN A 94 4.42 7.48 12.99
CA ASN A 94 3.59 7.81 11.83
C ASN A 94 3.72 6.71 10.78
N MET A 95 2.70 5.86 10.67
CA MET A 95 2.71 4.73 9.74
C MET A 95 2.79 5.18 8.28
N ARG A 96 2.03 6.22 7.90
CA ARG A 96 2.06 6.79 6.55
C ARG A 96 3.47 7.26 6.18
N GLY A 97 4.09 8.04 7.06
CA GLY A 97 5.46 8.52 6.88
C GLY A 97 6.45 7.36 6.76
N CYS A 98 6.30 6.30 7.57
CA CYS A 98 7.17 5.13 7.54
C CYS A 98 7.05 4.33 6.23
N VAL A 99 5.82 4.08 5.75
CA VAL A 99 5.58 3.39 4.47
C VAL A 99 6.14 4.20 3.31
N ARG A 100 5.85 5.50 3.24
CA ARG A 100 6.38 6.38 2.17
C ARG A 100 7.90 6.50 2.22
N TYR A 101 8.48 6.55 3.42
CA TYR A 101 9.91 6.57 3.63
C TYR A 101 10.57 5.28 3.11
N SER A 102 9.95 4.12 3.28
CA SER A 102 10.45 2.83 2.75
C SER A 102 10.53 2.75 1.22
N LEU A 103 9.98 3.75 0.52
CA LEU A 103 10.05 3.92 -0.93
C LEU A 103 10.73 5.23 -1.34
N HIS A 104 11.17 6.04 -0.37
CA HIS A 104 11.75 7.38 -0.52
C HIS A 104 10.89 8.43 -1.24
N LEU A 105 9.58 8.26 -1.27
CA LEU A 105 8.65 9.09 -2.05
C LEU A 105 8.65 10.59 -1.68
N ASP A 106 9.09 10.91 -0.47
CA ASP A 106 9.08 12.28 0.07
C ASP A 106 10.47 12.97 -0.02
N ASN A 107 11.48 12.31 -0.59
CA ASN A 107 12.81 12.89 -0.77
C ASN A 107 13.38 12.61 -2.17
N PRO A 108 13.27 13.58 -3.11
CA PRO A 108 13.74 13.42 -4.49
C PRO A 108 15.26 13.20 -4.64
N GLU A 109 16.07 13.59 -3.65
CA GLU A 109 17.53 13.43 -3.69
C GLU A 109 17.96 12.00 -3.39
N LYS A 110 17.07 11.19 -2.79
CA LYS A 110 17.32 9.78 -2.51
C LYS A 110 16.88 8.89 -3.68
N ALA A 111 17.54 7.76 -3.81
CA ALA A 111 17.12 6.70 -4.73
C ALA A 111 15.66 6.30 -4.46
N GLN A 112 14.81 6.40 -5.49
CA GLN A 112 13.40 6.04 -5.44
C GLN A 112 13.24 4.53 -5.65
N TYR A 113 12.51 3.86 -4.76
CA TYR A 113 12.25 2.42 -4.87
C TYR A 113 10.82 2.16 -5.35
N LYS A 114 10.62 1.02 -6.02
CA LYS A 114 9.34 0.68 -6.65
C LYS A 114 8.40 0.04 -5.64
N LEU A 115 7.14 0.46 -5.66
CA LEU A 115 6.08 -0.19 -4.88
C LEU A 115 5.92 -1.68 -5.23
N SER A 116 6.17 -2.07 -6.48
CA SER A 116 6.08 -3.47 -6.93
C SER A 116 7.03 -4.42 -6.19
N ASP A 117 8.10 -3.89 -5.61
CA ASP A 117 9.16 -4.67 -4.96
C ASP A 117 8.95 -4.73 -3.43
N LEU A 118 7.96 -3.97 -2.92
CA LEU A 118 7.51 -4.01 -1.53
C LEU A 118 6.63 -5.25 -1.34
N LYS A 119 6.93 -6.05 -0.31
CA LYS A 119 6.17 -7.26 0.02
C LYS A 119 5.37 -7.07 1.31
N ALA A 120 4.07 -7.27 1.21
CA ALA A 120 3.15 -7.29 2.33
C ALA A 120 2.76 -8.74 2.69
N PHE A 121 2.63 -9.02 3.97
CA PHE A 121 2.36 -10.35 4.51
C PHE A 121 1.15 -10.33 5.43
N ASN A 122 0.44 -11.46 5.52
CA ASN A 122 -0.69 -11.67 6.42
C ASN A 122 -1.70 -10.51 6.43
N GLY A 123 -2.11 -10.08 5.24
CA GLY A 123 -3.16 -9.08 5.05
C GLY A 123 -2.78 -7.64 5.41
N PHE A 124 -1.49 -7.32 5.54
CA PHE A 124 -1.07 -5.93 5.74
C PHE A 124 -1.44 -5.08 4.51
N ASP A 125 -2.31 -4.09 4.70
CA ASP A 125 -2.75 -3.18 3.64
C ASP A 125 -1.80 -1.98 3.54
N VAL A 126 -0.84 -2.06 2.62
CA VAL A 126 0.16 -1.02 2.37
C VAL A 126 -0.47 0.20 1.70
N GLU A 127 -1.41 -0.01 0.77
CA GLU A 127 -2.00 1.08 -0.01
C GLU A 127 -2.74 2.08 0.88
N LYS A 128 -3.41 1.58 1.92
CA LYS A 128 -4.05 2.40 2.96
C LYS A 128 -3.11 3.44 3.59
N TYR A 129 -1.83 3.11 3.73
CA TYR A 129 -0.83 3.98 4.33
C TYR A 129 0.02 4.72 3.29
N LEU A 130 -0.07 4.35 2.02
CA LEU A 130 0.68 4.99 0.94
C LEU A 130 -0.03 6.24 0.43
N PHE A 131 -1.34 6.12 0.22
CA PHE A 131 -2.22 7.15 -0.34
C PHE A 131 -3.13 7.72 0.74
N SER A 132 -3.48 9.00 0.64
CA SER A 132 -4.44 9.64 1.53
C SER A 132 -5.84 9.23 1.09
N GLU A 133 -6.82 9.35 1.98
CA GLU A 133 -8.22 9.14 1.59
C GLU A 133 -8.61 10.04 0.41
N LYS A 134 -8.08 11.26 0.36
CA LYS A 134 -8.25 12.18 -0.76
C LYS A 134 -7.66 11.61 -2.05
N GLU A 135 -6.41 11.19 -2.05
CA GLU A 135 -5.75 10.60 -3.24
C GLU A 135 -6.44 9.31 -3.71
N LEU A 136 -6.86 8.45 -2.78
CA LEU A 136 -7.62 7.23 -3.10
C LEU A 136 -8.97 7.57 -3.73
N ASN A 137 -9.64 8.61 -3.22
CA ASN A 137 -10.90 9.07 -3.78
C ASN A 137 -10.71 9.72 -5.16
N GLU A 138 -9.67 10.52 -5.36
CA GLU A 138 -9.31 11.11 -6.66
C GLU A 138 -9.02 10.01 -7.69
N ARG A 139 -8.26 8.97 -7.32
CA ARG A 139 -8.00 7.80 -8.18
C ARG A 139 -9.28 7.08 -8.59
N ARG A 140 -10.23 6.92 -7.65
CA ARG A 140 -11.54 6.33 -7.93
C ARG A 140 -12.36 7.18 -8.90
N LEU A 141 -12.44 8.48 -8.64
CA LEU A 141 -13.17 9.42 -9.50
C LEU A 141 -12.59 9.45 -10.90
N LYS A 142 -11.26 9.45 -11.03
CA LYS A 142 -10.60 9.36 -12.33
C LYS A 142 -10.99 8.07 -13.06
N ALA A 143 -10.95 6.91 -12.39
CA ALA A 143 -11.34 5.66 -13.03
C ALA A 143 -12.82 5.63 -13.45
N ILE A 144 -13.72 6.24 -12.67
CA ILE A 144 -15.13 6.39 -13.07
C ILE A 144 -15.25 7.28 -14.31
N ALA A 145 -14.50 8.39 -14.37
CA ALA A 145 -14.46 9.24 -15.56
C ALA A 145 -13.93 8.48 -16.79
N ASP A 146 -12.81 7.76 -16.64
CA ASP A 146 -12.23 6.97 -17.74
C ASP A 146 -13.22 5.89 -18.23
N ILE A 147 -14.04 5.29 -17.34
CA ILE A 147 -15.12 4.37 -17.72
C ILE A 147 -16.21 5.10 -18.53
N MET A 148 -16.59 6.32 -18.13
CA MET A 148 -17.59 7.12 -18.86
C MET A 148 -17.10 7.51 -20.24
N ASP A 149 -15.85 7.96 -20.35
CA ASP A 149 -15.21 8.28 -21.62
C ASP A 149 -15.18 7.03 -22.52
N PHE A 150 -14.82 5.86 -21.98
CA PHE A 150 -14.84 4.60 -22.72
C PHE A 150 -16.25 4.21 -23.20
N ILE A 151 -17.29 4.46 -22.40
CA ILE A 151 -18.69 4.22 -22.80
C ILE A 151 -19.05 5.09 -24.00
N ASP A 152 -18.72 6.37 -23.95
CA ASP A 152 -19.04 7.33 -25.00
C ASP A 152 -18.27 7.05 -26.29
N GLU A 153 -16.96 6.82 -26.18
CA GLU A 153 -16.08 6.53 -27.31
C GLU A 153 -16.48 5.26 -28.06
N GLN A 154 -16.91 4.23 -27.33
CA GLN A 154 -17.30 2.94 -27.90
C GLN A 154 -18.81 2.83 -28.18
N GLY A 155 -19.60 3.82 -27.78
CA GLY A 155 -21.06 3.82 -27.93
C GLY A 155 -21.76 2.70 -27.15
N LEU A 156 -21.26 2.36 -25.95
CA LEU A 156 -21.78 1.25 -25.16
C LEU A 156 -23.13 1.61 -24.54
N THR A 157 -24.02 0.62 -24.47
CA THR A 157 -25.36 0.79 -23.89
C THR A 157 -25.65 -0.20 -22.75
N GLU A 158 -24.81 -1.22 -22.58
CA GLU A 158 -25.02 -2.26 -21.58
C GLU A 158 -23.82 -2.45 -20.65
N LEU A 159 -24.11 -2.58 -19.35
CA LEU A 159 -23.08 -2.74 -18.30
C LEU A 159 -22.25 -4.03 -18.50
N THR A 160 -22.87 -5.05 -19.10
CA THR A 160 -22.19 -6.34 -19.35
C THR A 160 -21.00 -6.21 -20.29
N GLU A 161 -21.02 -5.24 -21.21
CA GLU A 161 -19.92 -4.99 -22.15
C GLU A 161 -18.71 -4.41 -21.42
N ILE A 162 -18.96 -3.43 -20.55
CA ILE A 162 -17.95 -2.80 -19.69
C ILE A 162 -17.33 -3.85 -18.75
N LEU A 163 -18.14 -4.67 -18.09
CA LEU A 163 -17.64 -5.72 -17.19
C LEU A 163 -16.77 -6.75 -17.90
N LYS A 164 -17.10 -7.13 -19.14
CA LYS A 164 -16.31 -8.07 -19.94
C LYS A 164 -14.96 -7.46 -20.34
N TYR A 165 -14.95 -6.18 -20.73
CA TYR A 165 -13.73 -5.45 -21.05
C TYR A 165 -12.85 -5.26 -19.80
N ALA A 166 -13.42 -4.69 -18.74
CA ALA A 166 -12.69 -4.37 -17.51
C ALA A 166 -12.02 -5.61 -16.89
N ARG A 167 -12.72 -6.75 -16.87
CA ARG A 167 -12.15 -8.01 -16.35
C ARG A 167 -10.85 -8.43 -17.05
N LYS A 168 -10.71 -8.12 -18.34
CA LYS A 168 -9.56 -8.54 -19.15
C LYS A 168 -8.46 -7.48 -19.22
N ASN A 169 -8.84 -6.20 -19.27
CA ASN A 169 -7.91 -5.13 -19.62
C ASN A 169 -7.70 -4.13 -18.48
N GLU A 170 -8.68 -3.93 -17.60
CA GLU A 170 -8.67 -2.90 -16.56
C GLU A 170 -9.12 -3.48 -15.21
N PRO A 171 -8.26 -4.26 -14.51
CA PRO A 171 -8.62 -4.94 -13.27
C PRO A 171 -9.16 -3.99 -12.18
N TYR A 172 -8.63 -2.77 -12.12
CA TYR A 172 -9.10 -1.75 -11.16
C TYR A 172 -10.51 -1.27 -11.49
N TRP A 173 -10.85 -1.07 -12.76
CA TRP A 173 -12.23 -0.76 -13.16
C TRP A 173 -13.18 -1.89 -12.79
N PHE A 174 -12.75 -3.14 -13.02
CA PHE A 174 -13.55 -4.31 -12.68
C PHE A 174 -13.85 -4.38 -11.18
N GLU A 175 -12.83 -4.16 -10.34
CA GLU A 175 -12.99 -4.07 -8.90
C GLU A 175 -13.98 -2.98 -8.48
N LEU A 176 -13.82 -1.76 -9.01
CA LEU A 176 -14.71 -0.64 -8.69
C LEU A 176 -16.18 -0.92 -9.07
N LEU A 177 -16.39 -1.44 -10.28
CA LEU A 177 -17.72 -1.80 -10.77
C LEU A 177 -18.37 -2.85 -9.87
N CYS A 178 -17.62 -3.86 -9.41
CA CYS A 178 -18.16 -4.92 -8.56
C CYS A 178 -18.37 -4.51 -7.09
N THR A 179 -17.74 -3.43 -6.62
CA THR A 179 -17.75 -3.07 -5.19
C THR A 179 -18.61 -1.85 -4.87
N ASN A 180 -18.43 -0.74 -5.59
CA ASN A 180 -19.02 0.54 -5.15
C ASN A 180 -19.41 1.51 -6.29
N SER A 181 -19.11 1.18 -7.55
CA SER A 181 -19.26 2.11 -8.68
C SER A 181 -20.28 1.66 -9.74
N ALA A 182 -20.81 0.44 -9.69
CA ALA A 182 -21.82 -0.03 -10.66
C ALA A 182 -23.08 0.84 -10.71
N TYR A 183 -23.52 1.42 -9.58
CA TYR A 183 -24.73 2.23 -9.54
C TYR A 183 -24.62 3.46 -10.44
N ILE A 184 -23.56 4.25 -10.29
CA ILE A 184 -23.39 5.49 -11.06
C ILE A 184 -23.17 5.19 -12.55
N VAL A 185 -22.39 4.14 -12.88
CA VAL A 185 -22.16 3.72 -14.26
C VAL A 185 -23.45 3.23 -14.92
N ASN A 186 -24.29 2.47 -14.21
CA ASN A 186 -25.58 2.03 -14.72
C ASN A 186 -26.56 3.20 -14.92
N CYS A 187 -26.55 4.20 -14.03
CA CYS A 187 -27.34 5.42 -14.20
C CYS A 187 -26.91 6.19 -15.47
N TYR A 188 -25.60 6.26 -15.73
CA TYR A 188 -25.05 6.86 -16.95
C TYR A 188 -25.55 6.15 -18.21
N LEU A 189 -25.41 4.82 -18.28
CA LEU A 189 -25.93 3.99 -19.39
C LEU A 189 -27.44 4.10 -19.57
N LYS A 190 -28.22 4.18 -18.48
CA LYS A 190 -29.67 4.42 -18.54
C LYS A 190 -30.00 5.77 -19.18
N SER A 191 -29.23 6.81 -18.87
CA SER A 191 -29.40 8.13 -19.48
C SER A 191 -29.14 8.09 -20.99
N ILE A 192 -28.05 7.43 -21.41
CA ILE A 192 -27.70 7.24 -22.82
C ILE A 192 -28.82 6.48 -23.56
N ARG A 193 -29.26 5.33 -23.03
CA ARG A 193 -30.36 4.55 -23.64
C ARG A 193 -31.64 5.38 -23.79
N TYR A 194 -32.01 6.14 -22.77
CA TYR A 194 -33.17 7.03 -22.83
C TYR A 194 -33.03 8.13 -23.91
N GLN A 195 -31.83 8.72 -24.05
CA GLN A 195 -31.57 9.72 -25.09
C GLN A 195 -31.70 9.12 -26.49
N LEU A 196 -31.16 7.91 -26.70
CA LEU A 196 -31.28 7.16 -27.94
C LEU A 196 -32.74 6.82 -28.28
N GLU A 197 -33.50 6.34 -27.30
CA GLU A 197 -34.94 6.04 -27.45
C GLU A 197 -35.77 7.27 -27.84
N LYS A 198 -35.43 8.44 -27.30
CA LYS A 198 -36.16 9.70 -27.53
C LYS A 198 -35.62 10.52 -28.70
N GLY A 199 -34.50 10.12 -29.31
CA GLY A 199 -33.81 10.92 -30.33
C GLY A 199 -33.34 12.29 -29.82
N VAL A 200 -33.13 12.43 -28.50
CA VAL A 200 -32.74 13.70 -27.87
C VAL A 200 -31.23 13.84 -27.96
N LYS A 201 -30.75 14.89 -28.63
CA LYS A 201 -29.32 15.24 -28.63
C LYS A 201 -28.93 15.91 -27.31
N THR A 202 -27.78 15.52 -26.76
CA THR A 202 -27.18 16.10 -25.55
C THR A 202 -27.01 17.61 -25.74
N LYS A 203 -27.54 18.41 -24.81
CA LYS A 203 -27.46 19.89 -24.84
C LYS A 203 -26.19 20.43 -24.17
N CYS A 204 -25.52 19.61 -23.37
CA CYS A 204 -24.25 19.95 -22.76
C CYS A 204 -23.14 19.55 -23.75
N GLN A 205 -22.52 20.53 -24.39
CA GLN A 205 -21.23 20.35 -25.05
C GLN A 205 -20.15 20.73 -24.03
N THR A 206 -19.22 19.82 -23.76
CA THR A 206 -17.90 20.15 -23.21
C THR A 206 -17.02 20.71 -24.31
#